data_AF-A0AAU9QU60-F1
#
_entry.id   AF-A0AAU9QU60-F1
#
_cell.length_a   1.000
_cell.length_b   1.000
_cell.length_c   1.000
_cell.angle_alpha   90.00
_cell.angle_beta   90.00
_cell.angle_gamma   90.00
#
_symmetry.space_group_name_H-M   'P 1'
#
loop_
_entity.id
_entity.type
_entity.pdbx_description
1 polymer ?
#
loop_
_entity_poly.entity_id
_entity_poly.type
_entity_poly.pdbx_seq_one_letter_code
_entity_poly.pdbx_strand_id
1 'polypeptide(L)'
;MSVIDIERLLTPISDANPVGEDARYEFCYEMMEAEVKKFGSLFGETVEWGVVKTHATEVLEHHSKDLKAICYLIRALTEESDLQGFEQGLQLLNGALTKFGANLYPTRKRGRDGAVEWLNHQFKLVSGKLAESTQPWELVSRCISTIEDVQRQFDDVFQDSEADFFEIRTQLNILSQQAGADSHEAGTTSSAEQSAPAQSVQAENAEEAPRPVAEQPSNSQSVSAVAKPKVAKKAAAPEVDVDTDFSSPTASKRTLKKVAEVMLYSNASDPLAYRIYRHLTWDDIDDLPDHQNNETPLSLAVSSDQQAEYRDKANQESDIDTIKRLERTLTDAPFWLTGHFYVYSMLTNLGFDDAATAVKQEVRRFVESLEGIEHLSFKNSIPFADEATLAWLSTQVAGSSGSPAVIQTVVITEDDSSLMEDITLENLGERAAELARKLELDSSGRGQFLLYLQLITAYQSVGLYPLCLPYLEKGWDVHQEFNLESWEPHLSLQLKDLIRKTLHPLFRTKDLLPAKYEQWKAIYD
;
A
#
# COMPACT_ATOMS: atom_id res chain seq x y z
N MET A 1 -24.69 -26.24 25.18
CA MET A 1 -23.49 -26.97 24.72
C MET A 1 -22.40 -25.93 24.50
N SER A 2 -21.13 -26.25 24.79
CA SER A 2 -20.04 -25.30 24.57
C SER A 2 -19.83 -25.09 23.06
N VAL A 3 -19.77 -23.83 22.61
CA VAL A 3 -19.60 -23.46 21.19
C VAL A 3 -18.13 -23.67 20.74
N ILE A 4 -17.21 -23.66 21.72
CA ILE A 4 -15.77 -23.94 21.56
C ILE A 4 -15.22 -24.80 22.71
N ASP A 5 -14.11 -25.48 22.47
CA ASP A 5 -13.35 -26.20 23.50
C ASP A 5 -12.24 -25.28 24.07
N ILE A 6 -12.59 -24.55 25.14
CA ILE A 6 -11.68 -23.56 25.77
C ILE A 6 -10.43 -24.25 26.34
N GLU A 7 -10.56 -25.45 26.91
CA GLU A 7 -9.43 -26.17 27.50
C GLU A 7 -8.40 -26.54 26.44
N ARG A 8 -8.88 -27.01 25.27
CA ARG A 8 -8.02 -27.30 24.12
C ARG A 8 -7.31 -26.04 23.61
N LEU A 9 -8.02 -24.93 23.45
CA LEU A 9 -7.43 -23.66 22.99
C LEU A 9 -6.41 -23.07 23.96
N LEU A 10 -6.55 -23.33 25.26
CA LEU A 10 -5.59 -22.93 26.29
C LEU A 10 -4.45 -23.94 26.49
N THR A 11 -4.42 -25.06 25.77
CA THR A 11 -3.32 -26.02 25.85
C THR A 11 -2.05 -25.41 25.26
N PRO A 12 -0.87 -25.49 25.94
CA PRO A 12 0.38 -24.99 25.39
C PRO A 12 0.68 -25.61 24.03
N ILE A 13 1.22 -24.84 23.08
CA ILE A 13 1.51 -25.33 21.73
C ILE A 13 2.62 -26.39 21.76
N SER A 14 3.65 -26.16 22.57
CA SER A 14 4.69 -27.13 22.86
C SER A 14 5.27 -26.91 24.26
N ASP A 15 5.94 -27.93 24.81
CA ASP A 15 6.62 -27.81 26.11
C ASP A 15 7.79 -26.80 26.07
N ALA A 16 8.45 -26.68 24.91
CA ALA A 16 9.59 -25.77 24.72
C ALA A 16 9.15 -24.32 24.47
N ASN A 17 8.03 -24.15 23.76
CA ASN A 17 7.44 -22.84 23.46
C ASN A 17 5.93 -22.88 23.69
N PRO A 18 5.46 -22.58 24.93
CA PRO A 18 4.05 -22.69 25.31
C PRO A 18 3.10 -21.79 24.51
N VAL A 19 3.59 -20.64 24.04
CA VAL A 19 2.83 -19.64 23.27
C VAL A 19 3.01 -19.77 21.76
N GLY A 20 3.87 -20.69 21.30
CA GLY A 20 4.18 -20.84 19.88
C GLY A 20 4.97 -19.67 19.31
N GLU A 21 4.94 -19.51 18.00
CA GLU A 21 5.67 -18.46 17.28
C GLU A 21 4.72 -17.37 16.79
N ASP A 22 5.24 -16.33 16.14
CA ASP A 22 4.41 -15.28 15.57
C ASP A 22 3.65 -15.81 14.34
N ALA A 23 2.34 -16.02 14.47
CA ALA A 23 1.53 -16.60 13.40
C ALA A 23 1.27 -15.66 12.21
N ARG A 24 1.81 -14.44 12.20
CA ARG A 24 1.57 -13.46 11.11
C ARG A 24 1.87 -13.96 9.70
N TYR A 25 2.75 -14.95 9.55
CA TYR A 25 3.10 -15.55 8.27
C TYR A 25 2.42 -16.90 8.01
N GLU A 26 1.56 -17.34 8.92
CA GLU A 26 0.81 -18.58 8.76
C GLU A 26 -0.41 -18.36 7.89
N PHE A 27 -0.68 -19.32 7.01
CA PHE A 27 -1.79 -19.23 6.06
C PHE A 27 -3.15 -19.04 6.76
N CYS A 28 -3.38 -19.76 7.86
CA CYS A 28 -4.60 -19.61 8.64
C CYS A 28 -4.76 -18.18 9.22
N TYR A 29 -3.66 -17.56 9.66
CA TYR A 29 -3.69 -16.19 10.16
C TYR A 29 -4.04 -15.18 9.05
N GLU A 30 -3.46 -15.35 7.87
CA GLU A 30 -3.78 -14.52 6.70
C GLU A 30 -5.26 -14.65 6.30
N MET A 31 -5.79 -15.88 6.29
CA MET A 31 -7.19 -16.14 5.91
C MET A 31 -8.19 -15.51 6.89
N MET A 32 -7.99 -15.63 8.21
CA MET A 32 -8.88 -14.97 9.16
C MET A 32 -8.81 -13.44 9.04
N GLU A 33 -7.63 -12.88 8.75
CA GLU A 33 -7.47 -11.43 8.62
C GLU A 33 -8.08 -10.89 7.31
N ALA A 34 -7.90 -11.60 6.20
CA ALA A 34 -8.52 -11.27 4.91
C ALA A 34 -10.05 -11.26 5.03
N GLU A 35 -10.63 -12.24 5.72
CA GLU A 35 -12.07 -12.32 5.93
C GLU A 35 -12.58 -11.16 6.79
N VAL A 36 -11.87 -10.84 7.89
CA VAL A 36 -12.20 -9.67 8.71
C VAL A 36 -12.05 -8.35 7.96
N LYS A 37 -11.12 -8.23 6.99
CA LYS A 37 -10.94 -7.01 6.18
C LYS A 37 -12.07 -6.73 5.20
N LYS A 38 -12.88 -7.74 4.84
CA LYS A 38 -14.13 -7.52 4.09
C LYS A 38 -15.12 -6.67 4.90
N PHE A 39 -14.97 -6.63 6.22
CA PHE A 39 -15.75 -5.77 7.09
C PHE A 39 -15.48 -4.29 6.78
N GLY A 40 -16.48 -3.58 6.24
CA GLY A 40 -16.34 -2.19 5.81
C GLY A 40 -15.85 -2.05 4.37
N SER A 41 -15.80 -3.13 3.60
CA SER A 41 -15.58 -3.10 2.15
C SER A 41 -16.65 -2.25 1.46
N LEU A 42 -16.22 -1.28 0.66
CA LEU A 42 -17.11 -0.42 -0.14
C LEU A 42 -17.77 -1.20 -1.30
N PHE A 43 -17.30 -2.42 -1.57
CA PHE A 43 -17.75 -3.29 -2.64
C PHE A 43 -18.87 -4.26 -2.22
N GLY A 44 -19.44 -4.08 -1.03
CA GLY A 44 -20.61 -4.87 -0.57
C GLY A 44 -20.29 -6.32 -0.19
N GLU A 45 -19.01 -6.63 0.04
CA GLU A 45 -18.59 -7.94 0.54
C GLU A 45 -19.04 -8.15 1.99
N THR A 46 -19.53 -9.34 2.30
CA THR A 46 -19.93 -9.73 3.65
C THR A 46 -18.91 -10.67 4.27
N VAL A 47 -18.62 -10.48 5.56
CA VAL A 47 -17.70 -11.34 6.32
C VAL A 47 -18.34 -12.69 6.62
N GLU A 48 -17.67 -13.78 6.24
CA GLU A 48 -18.00 -15.14 6.64
C GLU A 48 -17.36 -15.49 7.98
N TRP A 49 -18.07 -15.19 9.08
CA TRP A 49 -17.57 -15.42 10.44
C TRP A 49 -17.24 -16.90 10.76
N GLY A 50 -17.83 -17.86 10.04
CA GLY A 50 -17.46 -19.27 10.16
C GLY A 50 -16.02 -19.58 9.69
N VAL A 51 -15.56 -18.86 8.65
CA VAL A 51 -14.17 -18.95 8.15
C VAL A 51 -13.23 -18.32 9.16
N VAL A 52 -13.57 -17.14 9.70
CA VAL A 52 -12.81 -16.48 10.78
C VAL A 52 -12.67 -17.40 11.99
N LYS A 53 -13.77 -18.02 12.45
CA LYS A 53 -13.75 -18.97 13.57
C LYS A 53 -12.80 -20.14 13.32
N THR A 54 -12.90 -20.76 12.14
CA THR A 54 -12.10 -21.94 11.78
C THR A 54 -10.62 -21.63 11.84
N HIS A 55 -10.20 -20.56 11.17
CA HIS A 55 -8.79 -20.20 11.10
C HIS A 55 -8.23 -19.58 12.38
N ALA A 56 -9.02 -18.80 13.12
CA ALA A 56 -8.59 -18.30 14.44
C ALA A 56 -8.40 -19.46 15.43
N THR A 57 -9.25 -20.49 15.38
CA THR A 57 -9.08 -21.72 16.17
C THR A 57 -7.79 -22.44 15.77
N GLU A 58 -7.53 -22.60 14.47
CA GLU A 58 -6.31 -23.24 13.95
C GLU A 58 -5.02 -22.51 14.40
N VAL A 59 -5.00 -21.17 14.31
CA VAL A 59 -3.90 -20.34 14.82
C VAL A 59 -3.64 -20.65 16.29
N LEU A 60 -4.69 -20.60 17.11
CA LEU A 60 -4.59 -20.78 18.56
C LEU A 60 -4.20 -22.20 18.95
N GLU A 61 -4.61 -23.23 18.20
CA GLU A 61 -4.27 -24.61 18.51
C GLU A 61 -2.86 -25.02 18.08
N HIS A 62 -2.38 -24.52 16.94
CA HIS A 62 -1.19 -25.08 16.29
C HIS A 62 -0.02 -24.12 16.14
N HIS A 63 -0.24 -22.81 16.12
CA HIS A 63 0.79 -21.85 15.68
C HIS A 63 1.16 -20.81 16.73
N SER A 64 0.18 -20.08 17.28
CA SER A 64 0.42 -18.97 18.19
C SER A 64 -0.71 -18.75 19.18
N LYS A 65 -0.35 -18.45 20.44
CA LYS A 65 -1.27 -17.84 21.41
C LYS A 65 -1.31 -16.34 21.17
N ASP A 66 -2.15 -15.94 20.24
CA ASP A 66 -2.25 -14.58 19.74
C ASP A 66 -3.56 -13.89 20.20
N LEU A 67 -3.41 -12.72 20.81
CA LEU A 67 -4.49 -11.87 21.32
C LEU A 67 -5.43 -11.40 20.21
N LYS A 68 -4.91 -11.06 19.03
CA LYS A 68 -5.73 -10.62 17.90
C LYS A 68 -6.55 -11.77 17.34
N ALA A 69 -5.97 -12.98 17.26
CA ALA A 69 -6.71 -14.18 16.92
C ALA A 69 -7.84 -14.47 17.93
N ILE A 70 -7.58 -14.30 19.24
CA ILE A 70 -8.61 -14.40 20.29
C ILE A 70 -9.70 -13.35 20.08
N CYS A 71 -9.36 -12.08 19.84
CA CYS A 71 -10.34 -11.02 19.58
C CYS A 71 -11.23 -11.33 18.35
N TYR A 72 -10.64 -11.83 17.27
CA TYR A 72 -11.39 -12.24 16.07
C TYR A 72 -12.31 -13.42 16.34
N LEU A 73 -11.83 -14.40 17.11
CA LEU A 73 -12.63 -15.54 17.53
C LEU A 73 -13.80 -15.11 18.43
N ILE A 74 -13.60 -14.20 19.38
CA ILE A 74 -14.68 -13.63 20.22
C ILE A 74 -15.79 -13.06 19.33
N ARG A 75 -15.42 -12.24 18.33
CA ARG A 75 -16.40 -11.63 17.43
C ARG A 75 -17.13 -12.66 16.56
N ALA A 76 -16.43 -13.68 16.08
CA ALA A 76 -17.03 -14.77 15.30
C ALA A 76 -18.02 -15.59 16.14
N LEU A 77 -17.67 -15.92 17.38
CA LEU A 77 -18.56 -16.61 18.32
C LEU A 77 -19.78 -15.77 18.68
N THR A 78 -19.60 -14.45 18.80
CA THR A 78 -20.73 -13.53 19.03
C THR A 78 -21.70 -13.54 17.85
N GLU A 79 -21.25 -13.73 16.61
CA GLU A 79 -22.17 -13.86 15.47
C GLU A 79 -22.94 -15.19 15.48
N GLU A 80 -22.26 -16.27 15.86
CA GLU A 80 -22.81 -17.63 15.80
C GLU A 80 -23.78 -17.93 16.96
N SER A 81 -23.52 -17.38 18.15
CA SER A 81 -24.24 -17.74 19.38
C SER A 81 -24.53 -16.55 20.29
N ASP A 82 -24.60 -15.35 19.71
CA ASP A 82 -24.93 -14.10 20.40
C ASP A 82 -24.10 -13.90 21.69
N LEU A 83 -24.73 -13.43 22.77
CA LEU A 83 -24.07 -13.14 24.03
C LEU A 83 -23.45 -14.38 24.70
N GLN A 84 -23.97 -15.57 24.42
CA GLN A 84 -23.40 -16.82 24.93
C GLN A 84 -22.04 -17.08 24.28
N GLY A 85 -21.92 -16.88 22.97
CA GLY A 85 -20.64 -16.99 22.27
C GLY A 85 -19.63 -15.95 22.74
N PHE A 86 -20.09 -14.73 23.01
CA PHE A 86 -19.26 -13.67 23.58
C PHE A 86 -18.70 -14.04 24.96
N GLU A 87 -19.54 -14.56 25.86
CA GLU A 87 -19.13 -14.98 27.20
C GLU A 87 -18.02 -16.05 27.16
N GLN A 88 -18.17 -17.05 26.30
CA GLN A 88 -17.15 -18.09 26.12
C GLN A 88 -15.84 -17.54 25.55
N GLY A 89 -15.94 -16.59 24.63
CA GLY A 89 -14.79 -15.87 24.11
C GLY A 89 -14.06 -15.05 25.18
N LEU A 90 -14.79 -14.37 26.07
CA LEU A 90 -14.18 -13.65 27.20
C LEU A 90 -13.51 -14.58 28.20
N GLN A 91 -14.09 -15.75 28.48
CA GLN A 91 -13.46 -16.78 29.31
C GLN A 91 -12.13 -17.26 28.70
N LEU A 92 -12.10 -17.46 27.37
CA LEU A 92 -10.87 -17.80 26.65
C LEU A 92 -9.81 -16.70 26.78
N LEU A 93 -10.19 -15.43 26.57
CA LEU A 93 -9.28 -14.29 26.72
C LEU A 93 -8.72 -14.18 28.14
N ASN A 94 -9.57 -14.29 29.15
CA ASN A 94 -9.17 -14.27 30.56
C ASN A 94 -8.20 -15.43 30.87
N GLY A 95 -8.53 -16.64 30.41
CA GLY A 95 -7.67 -17.82 30.58
C GLY A 95 -6.32 -17.67 29.89
N ALA A 96 -6.29 -17.06 28.70
CA ALA A 96 -5.05 -16.81 27.97
C ALA A 96 -4.15 -15.79 28.69
N LEU A 97 -4.74 -14.69 29.18
CA LEU A 97 -4.02 -13.68 29.98
C LEU A 97 -3.47 -14.29 31.26
N THR A 98 -4.26 -15.10 31.97
CA THR A 98 -3.83 -15.79 33.20
C THR A 98 -2.68 -16.76 32.95
N LYS A 99 -2.76 -17.56 31.86
CA LYS A 99 -1.83 -18.67 31.62
C LYS A 99 -0.54 -18.27 30.92
N PHE A 100 -0.63 -17.36 29.94
CA PHE A 100 0.49 -17.01 29.07
C PHE A 100 1.06 -15.61 29.36
N GLY A 101 0.26 -14.72 29.96
CA GLY A 101 0.69 -13.39 30.40
C GLY A 101 1.34 -12.58 29.28
N ALA A 102 2.46 -11.94 29.58
CA ALA A 102 3.14 -11.00 28.68
C ALA A 102 3.77 -11.68 27.44
N ASN A 103 3.78 -13.01 27.37
CA ASN A 103 4.32 -13.78 26.25
C ASN A 103 3.31 -13.96 25.11
N LEU A 104 2.06 -13.50 25.27
CA LEU A 104 1.08 -13.52 24.18
C LEU A 104 1.55 -12.67 23.01
N TYR A 105 1.26 -13.15 21.80
CA TYR A 105 1.41 -12.33 20.60
C TYR A 105 0.19 -11.41 20.44
N PRO A 106 0.33 -10.23 19.80
CA PRO A 106 1.58 -9.63 19.36
C PRO A 106 2.40 -9.03 20.54
N THR A 107 3.72 -9.13 20.45
CA THR A 107 4.64 -8.62 21.50
C THR A 107 4.78 -7.10 21.53
N ARG A 108 4.37 -6.40 20.47
CA ARG A 108 4.42 -4.93 20.39
C ARG A 108 3.14 -4.30 20.96
N LYS A 109 3.28 -3.27 21.82
CA LYS A 109 2.17 -2.48 22.40
C LYS A 109 1.09 -2.16 21.38
N ARG A 110 1.49 -1.51 20.28
CA ARG A 110 0.57 -1.08 19.22
C ARG A 110 -0.33 -2.20 18.68
N GLY A 111 0.21 -3.42 18.54
CA GLY A 111 -0.55 -4.56 18.05
C GLY A 111 -1.59 -5.04 19.06
N ARG A 112 -1.24 -5.04 20.35
CA ARG A 112 -2.15 -5.43 21.44
C ARG A 112 -3.27 -4.41 21.59
N ASP A 113 -2.91 -3.13 21.67
CA ASP A 113 -3.86 -2.03 21.81
C ASP A 113 -4.85 -2.04 20.64
N GLY A 114 -4.35 -2.17 19.42
CA GLY A 114 -5.19 -2.25 18.22
C GLY A 114 -6.15 -3.45 18.21
N ALA A 115 -5.78 -4.59 18.79
CA ALA A 115 -6.67 -5.75 18.90
C ALA A 115 -7.82 -5.49 19.89
N VAL A 116 -7.53 -4.87 21.04
CA VAL A 116 -8.52 -4.50 22.05
C VAL A 116 -9.45 -3.39 21.54
N GLU A 117 -8.90 -2.34 20.94
CA GLU A 117 -9.66 -1.26 20.31
C GLU A 117 -10.60 -1.79 19.22
N TRP A 118 -10.10 -2.70 18.38
CA TRP A 118 -10.91 -3.36 17.36
C TRP A 118 -12.06 -4.14 18.00
N LEU A 119 -11.80 -4.92 19.05
CA LEU A 119 -12.85 -5.71 19.71
C LEU A 119 -13.93 -4.81 20.34
N ASN A 120 -13.54 -3.70 20.98
CA ASN A 120 -14.48 -2.69 21.49
C ASN A 120 -15.40 -2.16 20.40
N HIS A 121 -14.81 -1.73 19.27
CA HIS A 121 -15.57 -1.23 18.14
C HIS A 121 -16.54 -2.28 17.58
N GLN A 122 -16.07 -3.52 17.43
CA GLN A 122 -16.90 -4.60 16.92
C GLN A 122 -18.04 -4.96 17.86
N PHE A 123 -17.81 -4.99 19.17
CA PHE A 123 -18.87 -5.26 20.13
C PHE A 123 -19.93 -4.17 20.11
N LYS A 124 -19.53 -2.89 19.99
CA LYS A 124 -20.45 -1.76 19.83
C LYS A 124 -21.36 -1.87 18.60
N LEU A 125 -20.85 -2.40 17.49
CA LEU A 125 -21.66 -2.60 16.28
C LEU A 125 -22.69 -3.72 16.46
N VAL A 126 -22.32 -4.78 17.18
CA VAL A 126 -23.20 -5.93 17.40
C VAL A 126 -24.15 -5.71 18.58
N SER A 127 -23.83 -4.82 19.52
CA SER A 127 -24.66 -4.56 20.70
C SER A 127 -26.07 -4.09 20.34
N GLY A 128 -26.23 -3.35 19.23
CA GLY A 128 -27.54 -2.98 18.70
C GLY A 128 -28.40 -4.19 18.37
N LYS A 129 -27.85 -5.16 17.62
CA LYS A 129 -28.51 -6.43 17.29
C LYS A 129 -28.81 -7.26 18.55
N LEU A 130 -27.88 -7.28 19.50
CA LEU A 130 -28.06 -8.01 20.76
C LEU A 130 -29.17 -7.40 21.64
N ALA A 131 -29.35 -6.08 21.59
CA ALA A 131 -30.40 -5.36 22.32
C ALA A 131 -31.81 -5.61 21.76
N GLU A 132 -31.93 -6.07 20.51
CA GLU A 132 -33.23 -6.44 19.91
C GLU A 132 -33.77 -7.78 20.45
N SER A 133 -32.91 -8.60 21.05
CA SER A 133 -33.26 -9.92 21.61
C SER A 133 -33.17 -9.89 23.14
N THR A 134 -34.17 -10.44 23.84
CA THR A 134 -34.18 -10.50 25.31
C THR A 134 -33.07 -11.44 25.81
N GLN A 135 -31.99 -10.86 26.34
CA GLN A 135 -30.89 -11.61 26.92
C GLN A 135 -31.17 -11.96 28.40
N PRO A 136 -30.88 -13.19 28.86
CA PRO A 136 -30.98 -13.53 30.27
C PRO A 136 -30.05 -12.66 31.12
N TRP A 137 -30.58 -12.02 32.17
CA TRP A 137 -29.80 -11.14 33.04
C TRP A 137 -28.56 -11.84 33.65
N GLU A 138 -28.67 -13.14 33.96
CA GLU A 138 -27.57 -13.96 34.50
C GLU A 138 -26.40 -14.05 33.51
N LEU A 139 -26.69 -14.11 32.21
CA LEU A 139 -25.67 -14.17 31.17
C LEU A 139 -24.99 -12.80 31.02
N VAL A 140 -25.77 -11.73 30.99
CA VAL A 140 -25.24 -10.36 30.95
C VAL A 140 -24.35 -10.07 32.16
N SER A 141 -24.80 -10.45 33.36
CA SER A 141 -24.05 -10.28 34.60
C SER A 141 -22.73 -11.05 34.61
N ARG A 142 -22.72 -12.29 34.09
CA ARG A 142 -21.47 -13.06 33.91
C ARG A 142 -20.52 -12.40 32.92
N CYS A 143 -21.01 -11.86 31.80
CA CYS A 143 -20.18 -11.10 30.86
C CYS A 143 -19.55 -9.86 31.53
N ILE A 144 -20.32 -9.12 32.34
CA ILE A 144 -19.82 -7.95 33.07
C ILE A 144 -18.71 -8.35 34.05
N SER A 145 -18.95 -9.39 34.86
CA SER A 145 -17.92 -9.86 35.80
C SER A 145 -16.66 -10.34 35.06
N THR A 146 -16.83 -11.07 33.95
CA THR A 146 -15.69 -11.62 33.19
C THR A 146 -14.88 -10.50 32.52
N ILE A 147 -15.53 -9.48 31.96
CA ILE A 147 -14.80 -8.37 31.32
C ILE A 147 -14.07 -7.50 32.34
N GLU A 148 -14.59 -7.35 33.57
CA GLU A 148 -13.89 -6.65 34.66
C GLU A 148 -12.64 -7.41 35.10
N ASP A 149 -12.71 -8.74 35.17
CA ASP A 149 -11.54 -9.58 35.45
C ASP A 149 -10.52 -9.52 34.30
N VAL A 150 -10.97 -9.57 33.04
CA VAL A 150 -10.12 -9.39 31.86
C VAL A 150 -9.40 -8.04 31.90
N GLN A 151 -10.11 -6.95 32.20
CA GLN A 151 -9.50 -5.61 32.32
C GLN A 151 -8.40 -5.61 33.37
N ARG A 152 -8.68 -6.11 34.58
CA ARG A 152 -7.70 -6.16 35.66
C ARG A 152 -6.46 -6.96 35.26
N GLN A 153 -6.65 -8.14 34.65
CA GLN A 153 -5.53 -8.96 34.20
C GLN A 153 -4.75 -8.32 33.06
N PHE A 154 -5.44 -7.67 32.12
CA PHE A 154 -4.80 -7.00 31.00
C PHE A 154 -3.90 -5.85 31.47
N ASP A 155 -4.39 -5.03 32.41
CA ASP A 155 -3.60 -3.94 33.01
C ASP A 155 -2.39 -4.46 33.81
N ASP A 156 -2.57 -5.56 34.55
CA ASP A 156 -1.50 -6.21 35.32
C ASP A 156 -0.41 -6.79 34.41
N VAL A 157 -0.80 -7.41 33.29
CA VAL A 157 0.10 -8.07 32.32
C VAL A 157 0.78 -7.04 31.40
N PHE A 158 0.05 -6.03 30.94
CA PHE A 158 0.49 -5.04 29.95
C PHE A 158 0.41 -3.62 30.49
N GLN A 159 1.24 -3.32 31.49
CA GLN A 159 1.32 -1.99 32.13
C GLN A 159 1.69 -0.85 31.16
N ASP A 160 2.23 -1.18 29.99
CA ASP A 160 2.55 -0.22 28.94
C ASP A 160 1.35 0.12 28.06
N SER A 161 0.28 -0.67 28.07
CA SER A 161 -0.90 -0.50 27.23
C SER A 161 -1.79 0.65 27.72
N GLU A 162 -2.41 1.35 26.77
CA GLU A 162 -3.41 2.39 27.03
C GLU A 162 -4.82 1.93 26.64
N ALA A 163 -4.95 0.69 26.15
CA ALA A 163 -6.24 0.15 25.74
C ALA A 163 -7.02 -0.36 26.95
N ASP A 164 -8.33 -0.14 26.93
CA ASP A 164 -9.27 -0.63 27.94
C ASP A 164 -10.47 -1.32 27.28
N PHE A 165 -11.31 -1.98 28.06
CA PHE A 165 -12.56 -2.61 27.61
C PHE A 165 -13.79 -1.75 28.00
N PHE A 166 -13.62 -0.43 28.06
CA PHE A 166 -14.66 0.50 28.55
C PHE A 166 -15.94 0.45 27.71
N GLU A 167 -15.82 0.42 26.38
CA GLU A 167 -16.98 0.42 25.49
C GLU A 167 -17.78 -0.89 25.65
N ILE A 168 -17.11 -2.05 25.69
CA ILE A 168 -17.77 -3.34 25.96
C ILE A 168 -18.54 -3.30 27.28
N ARG A 169 -17.89 -2.84 28.35
CA ARG A 169 -18.52 -2.73 29.68
C ARG A 169 -19.73 -1.79 29.63
N THR A 170 -19.64 -0.68 28.90
CA THR A 170 -20.73 0.28 28.74
C THR A 170 -21.93 -0.37 28.04
N GLN A 171 -21.69 -1.06 26.92
CA GLN A 171 -22.74 -1.75 26.16
C GLN A 171 -23.38 -2.89 26.97
N LEU A 172 -22.59 -3.68 27.71
CA LEU A 172 -23.12 -4.71 28.60
C LEU A 172 -23.99 -4.14 29.74
N ASN A 173 -23.60 -2.98 30.30
CA ASN A 173 -24.42 -2.31 31.30
C ASN A 173 -25.75 -1.81 30.74
N ILE A 174 -25.77 -1.32 29.49
CA ILE A 174 -27.01 -0.96 28.78
C ILE A 174 -27.91 -2.19 28.62
N LEU A 175 -27.35 -3.31 28.14
CA LEU A 175 -28.08 -4.58 28.03
C LEU A 175 -28.60 -5.07 29.39
N SER A 176 -27.83 -4.88 30.46
CA SER A 176 -28.24 -5.26 31.82
C SER A 176 -29.42 -4.43 32.32
N GLN A 177 -29.49 -3.15 31.97
CA GLN A 177 -30.64 -2.30 32.33
C GLN A 177 -31.91 -2.73 31.60
N GLN A 178 -31.78 -3.14 30.33
CA GLN A 178 -32.89 -3.66 29.53
C GLN A 178 -33.38 -5.02 30.05
N ALA A 179 -32.45 -5.95 30.32
CA ALA A 179 -32.79 -7.27 30.90
C ALA A 179 -33.35 -7.16 32.33
N GLY A 180 -32.89 -6.18 33.11
CA GLY A 180 -33.41 -5.87 34.44
C GLY A 180 -34.84 -5.32 34.42
N ALA A 181 -35.20 -4.53 33.41
CA ALA A 181 -36.56 -4.02 33.24
C ALA A 181 -37.57 -5.15 32.96
N ASP A 182 -37.21 -6.12 32.12
CA ASP A 182 -38.06 -7.28 31.81
C ASP A 182 -38.22 -8.23 33.01
N SER A 183 -37.20 -8.34 33.86
CA SER A 183 -37.29 -9.12 35.11
C SER A 183 -38.19 -8.46 36.17
N HIS A 184 -38.41 -7.13 36.10
CA HIS A 184 -39.34 -6.42 36.98
C HIS A 184 -40.81 -6.46 36.50
N GLU A 185 -41.08 -6.70 35.20
CA GLU A 185 -42.44 -6.95 34.69
C GLU A 185 -42.91 -8.40 34.94
N ALA A 186 -42.00 -9.38 34.93
CA ALA A 186 -42.32 -10.77 35.31
C ALA A 186 -42.37 -11.00 36.83
N GLY A 187 -41.94 -10.00 37.63
CA GLY A 187 -41.73 -10.10 39.08
C GLY A 187 -42.42 -9.00 39.89
N THR A 188 -43.65 -8.61 39.55
CA THR A 188 -44.47 -7.72 40.39
C THR A 188 -45.69 -8.44 40.98
N THR A 189 -45.42 -9.46 41.79
CA THR A 189 -46.13 -9.57 43.07
C THR A 189 -45.11 -9.69 44.19
N SER A 190 -45.27 -8.81 45.19
CA SER A 190 -44.61 -8.79 46.50
C SER A 190 -43.47 -7.76 46.70
N SER A 191 -43.88 -6.64 47.30
CA SER A 191 -43.22 -5.88 48.38
C SER A 191 -41.85 -5.23 48.09
N ALA A 192 -41.75 -3.91 47.92
CA ALA A 192 -41.86 -2.83 48.92
C ALA A 192 -40.71 -2.78 49.96
N GLU A 193 -40.01 -1.63 49.95
CA GLU A 193 -39.18 -0.94 50.99
C GLU A 193 -37.71 -0.71 50.58
N GLN A 194 -37.36 0.52 50.15
CA GLN A 194 -36.72 1.61 50.94
C GLN A 194 -35.32 1.20 51.45
N SER A 195 -34.20 1.93 51.31
CA SER A 195 -33.91 3.34 51.07
C SER A 195 -32.36 3.51 51.05
N ALA A 196 -31.86 4.60 50.48
CA ALA A 196 -30.50 5.13 50.68
C ALA A 196 -30.63 6.63 51.07
N PRO A 197 -29.56 7.41 51.39
CA PRO A 197 -28.20 7.12 51.87
C PRO A 197 -27.79 8.00 53.08
N ALA A 198 -26.57 7.84 53.64
CA ALA A 198 -25.96 8.87 54.51
C ALA A 198 -24.44 8.94 54.37
N GLN A 199 -23.96 10.17 54.10
CA GLN A 199 -22.57 10.63 54.11
C GLN A 199 -22.08 10.86 55.55
N SER A 200 -20.75 10.87 55.75
CA SER A 200 -20.11 11.78 56.73
C SER A 200 -18.65 12.08 56.35
N VAL A 201 -18.25 13.30 56.69
CA VAL A 201 -17.08 14.08 56.30
C VAL A 201 -16.34 14.50 57.58
N GLN A 202 -15.00 14.66 57.55
CA GLN A 202 -14.14 15.64 58.27
C GLN A 202 -12.65 15.18 58.15
N ALA A 203 -11.71 15.91 57.52
CA ALA A 203 -11.01 17.19 57.86
C ALA A 203 -10.19 17.08 59.16
N GLU A 204 -8.96 17.57 59.39
CA GLU A 204 -7.94 18.49 58.81
C GLU A 204 -6.66 18.26 59.68
N ASN A 205 -5.38 18.49 59.33
CA ASN A 205 -4.63 19.74 59.07
C ASN A 205 -3.14 19.31 58.85
N ALA A 206 -2.39 19.71 57.82
CA ALA A 206 -1.76 20.99 57.46
C ALA A 206 -0.29 21.17 57.91
N GLU A 207 0.43 21.96 57.10
CA GLU A 207 1.70 22.71 57.33
C GLU A 207 2.89 22.18 56.49
N GLU A 208 3.15 22.66 55.26
CA GLU A 208 3.57 23.99 54.74
C GLU A 208 5.10 24.12 54.59
N ALA A 209 5.48 24.70 53.44
CA ALA A 209 6.79 24.73 52.77
C ALA A 209 7.77 25.76 53.40
N PRO A 210 8.98 26.11 52.85
CA PRO A 210 9.23 26.53 51.46
C PRO A 210 10.61 26.21 50.83
N ARG A 211 10.72 26.42 49.50
CA ARG A 211 11.97 26.64 48.74
C ARG A 211 12.51 28.06 48.99
N PRO A 212 13.78 28.39 48.69
CA PRO A 212 14.06 29.06 47.39
C PRO A 212 15.47 28.89 46.74
N VAL A 213 15.47 28.99 45.40
CA VAL A 213 16.32 29.82 44.49
C VAL A 213 17.79 29.49 44.18
N ALA A 214 18.01 29.25 42.86
CA ALA A 214 19.05 29.64 41.88
C ALA A 214 20.54 29.80 42.25
N GLU A 215 21.42 29.28 41.38
CA GLU A 215 22.36 30.06 40.52
C GLU A 215 23.27 29.13 39.68
N GLN A 216 23.45 29.44 38.39
CA GLN A 216 24.65 29.06 37.60
C GLN A 216 25.74 30.14 37.83
N PRO A 217 27.04 29.86 37.62
CA PRO A 217 27.62 30.27 36.33
C PRO A 217 28.82 29.44 35.77
N SER A 218 28.95 29.54 34.44
CA SER A 218 30.15 29.75 33.60
C SER A 218 31.36 28.78 33.59
N ASN A 219 31.51 28.11 32.44
CA ASN A 219 32.55 28.29 31.40
C ASN A 219 34.05 28.02 31.70
N SER A 220 34.69 27.18 30.87
CA SER A 220 36.12 27.28 30.51
C SER A 220 36.45 26.55 29.18
N GLN A 221 37.03 27.34 28.28
CA GLN A 221 37.62 27.14 26.93
C GLN A 221 38.60 25.95 26.80
N SER A 222 38.52 25.11 25.75
CA SER A 222 39.11 25.19 24.39
C SER A 222 40.65 25.09 24.29
N VAL A 223 41.14 24.08 23.56
CA VAL A 223 42.35 24.19 22.70
C VAL A 223 42.17 23.36 21.43
N SER A 224 42.49 24.02 20.32
CA SER A 224 42.44 23.60 18.94
C SER A 224 43.72 22.90 18.49
N ALA A 225 43.61 21.97 17.54
CA ALA A 225 44.71 21.59 16.66
C ALA A 225 44.16 21.29 15.24
N VAL A 226 44.85 21.87 14.25
CA VAL A 226 44.43 22.10 12.88
C VAL A 226 44.67 20.90 11.96
N ALA A 227 43.78 20.77 10.97
CA ALA A 227 43.63 19.73 9.96
C ALA A 227 44.70 19.68 8.85
N LYS A 228 44.69 18.55 8.09
CA LYS A 228 44.44 18.45 6.62
C LYS A 228 44.73 17.01 6.11
N PRO A 229 44.28 16.60 4.90
CA PRO A 229 42.90 16.38 4.45
C PRO A 229 42.73 14.96 3.85
N LYS A 230 41.52 14.34 3.83
CA LYS A 230 41.22 13.28 2.86
C LYS A 230 39.72 12.90 2.80
N VAL A 231 39.18 13.11 1.60
CA VAL A 231 38.03 12.47 0.92
C VAL A 231 36.67 12.56 1.64
N ALA A 232 35.79 13.38 1.07
CA ALA A 232 34.38 13.48 1.45
C ALA A 232 33.69 12.11 1.28
N LYS A 233 33.40 11.45 2.40
CA LYS A 233 32.35 10.43 2.45
C LYS A 233 31.01 11.16 2.39
N LYS A 234 30.13 10.67 1.51
CA LYS A 234 28.70 11.03 1.44
C LYS A 234 28.13 11.08 2.86
N ALA A 235 27.46 12.18 3.21
CA ALA A 235 26.82 12.33 4.51
C ALA A 235 25.91 11.13 4.77
N ALA A 236 26.10 10.47 5.92
CA ALA A 236 25.20 9.42 6.37
C ALA A 236 23.83 10.08 6.61
N ALA A 237 22.82 9.65 5.85
CA ALA A 237 21.43 10.00 6.12
C ALA A 237 21.05 9.50 7.52
N PRO A 238 20.16 10.20 8.25
CA PRO A 238 19.61 9.65 9.48
C PRO A 238 18.94 8.31 9.17
N GLU A 239 19.27 7.27 9.92
CA GLU A 239 18.54 5.99 9.87
C GLU A 239 17.13 6.26 10.40
N VAL A 240 16.18 6.44 9.48
CA VAL A 240 14.77 6.47 9.82
C VAL A 240 14.30 5.01 9.80
N ASP A 241 14.09 4.43 10.98
CA ASP A 241 13.49 3.12 11.13
C ASP A 241 12.02 3.21 10.70
N VAL A 242 11.76 2.84 9.45
CA VAL A 242 10.40 2.73 8.91
C VAL A 242 9.92 1.32 9.21
N ASP A 243 8.93 1.20 10.10
CA ASP A 243 8.23 -0.07 10.36
C ASP A 243 7.62 -0.58 9.04
N THR A 244 8.30 -1.54 8.43
CA THR A 244 7.97 -2.09 7.11
C THR A 244 7.10 -3.31 7.30
N ASP A 245 5.84 -3.21 6.88
CA ASP A 245 4.83 -4.24 7.02
C ASP A 245 4.24 -4.53 5.65
N PHE A 246 4.68 -5.64 5.06
CA PHE A 246 4.20 -6.13 3.76
C PHE A 246 3.22 -7.31 3.92
N SER A 247 2.63 -7.48 5.10
CA SER A 247 1.73 -8.60 5.42
C SER A 247 0.41 -8.63 4.63
N SER A 248 0.03 -7.53 3.98
CA SER A 248 -1.16 -7.46 3.13
C SER A 248 -1.07 -6.30 2.13
N PRO A 249 -1.92 -6.23 1.09
CA PRO A 249 -1.97 -5.08 0.18
C PRO A 249 -2.21 -3.77 0.92
N THR A 250 -3.11 -3.73 1.91
CA THR A 250 -3.36 -2.55 2.73
C THR A 250 -2.18 -2.19 3.63
N ALA A 251 -1.51 -3.19 4.24
CA ALA A 251 -0.30 -2.95 5.02
C ALA A 251 0.84 -2.44 4.13
N SER A 252 0.99 -3.00 2.94
CA SER A 252 1.95 -2.59 1.92
C SER A 252 1.67 -1.15 1.46
N LYS A 253 0.41 -0.78 1.21
CA LYS A 253 0.01 0.60 0.91
C LYS A 253 0.30 1.55 2.07
N ARG A 254 0.08 1.11 3.32
CA ARG A 254 0.42 1.90 4.52
C ARG A 254 1.93 2.10 4.67
N THR A 255 2.71 1.05 4.48
CA THR A 255 4.18 1.11 4.49
C THR A 255 4.68 1.98 3.36
N LEU A 256 4.14 1.83 2.16
CA LEU A 256 4.51 2.63 0.99
C LEU A 256 4.12 4.11 1.16
N LYS A 257 2.96 4.39 1.77
CA LYS A 257 2.57 5.74 2.21
C LYS A 257 3.57 6.29 3.22
N LYS A 258 4.03 5.47 4.17
CA LYS A 258 5.03 5.90 5.15
C LYS A 258 6.40 6.17 4.54
N VAL A 259 6.81 5.36 3.58
CA VAL A 259 8.03 5.57 2.78
C VAL A 259 7.93 6.90 2.05
N ALA A 260 6.83 7.18 1.35
CA ALA A 260 6.62 8.44 0.65
C ALA A 260 6.63 9.65 1.60
N GLU A 261 6.01 9.54 2.78
CA GLU A 261 6.06 10.58 3.82
C GLU A 261 7.50 10.88 4.28
N VAL A 262 8.28 9.84 4.53
CA VAL A 262 9.68 9.97 4.96
C VAL A 262 10.55 10.56 3.84
N MET A 263 10.30 10.18 2.59
CA MET A 263 10.96 10.76 1.43
C MET A 263 10.65 12.25 1.29
N LEU A 264 9.38 12.65 1.40
CA LEU A 264 9.00 14.08 1.36
C LEU A 264 9.55 14.87 2.55
N TYR A 265 9.66 14.25 3.73
CA TYR A 265 10.28 14.89 4.88
C TYR A 265 11.78 15.13 4.66
N SER A 266 12.47 14.17 4.04
CA SER A 266 13.91 14.21 3.82
C SER A 266 14.30 15.09 2.63
N ASN A 267 13.57 14.99 1.52
CA ASN A 267 13.79 15.75 0.31
C ASN A 267 12.48 15.97 -0.46
N ALA A 268 11.86 17.14 -0.28
CA ALA A 268 10.62 17.49 -0.95
C ALA A 268 10.78 17.78 -2.47
N SER A 269 12.01 17.86 -2.99
CA SER A 269 12.24 18.00 -4.44
C SER A 269 12.25 16.66 -5.19
N ASP A 270 12.26 15.53 -4.47
CA ASP A 270 12.35 14.20 -5.06
C ASP A 270 11.05 13.82 -5.78
N PRO A 271 11.06 13.60 -7.12
CA PRO A 271 9.86 13.24 -7.87
C PRO A 271 9.27 11.89 -7.46
N LEU A 272 10.07 10.95 -6.95
CA LEU A 272 9.62 9.58 -6.69
C LEU A 272 8.54 9.53 -5.60
N ALA A 273 8.66 10.35 -4.56
CA ALA A 273 7.67 10.39 -3.49
C ALA A 273 6.27 10.76 -4.01
N TYR A 274 6.19 11.73 -4.92
CA TYR A 274 4.93 12.16 -5.54
C TYR A 274 4.33 11.09 -6.47
N ARG A 275 5.17 10.33 -7.17
CA ARG A 275 4.73 9.17 -7.97
C ARG A 275 4.13 8.08 -7.10
N ILE A 276 4.76 7.81 -5.95
CA ILE A 276 4.23 6.86 -4.97
C ILE A 276 2.86 7.30 -4.47
N TYR A 277 2.66 8.57 -4.14
CA TYR A 277 1.33 9.07 -3.76
C TYR A 277 0.27 8.86 -4.84
N ARG A 278 0.59 9.09 -6.13
CA ARG A 278 -0.38 8.84 -7.21
C ARG A 278 -0.70 7.36 -7.38
N HIS A 279 0.31 6.50 -7.28
CA HIS A 279 0.08 5.05 -7.27
C HIS A 279 -0.83 4.68 -6.09
N LEU A 280 -0.55 5.13 -4.87
CA LEU A 280 -1.39 4.86 -3.69
C LEU A 280 -2.84 5.34 -3.86
N THR A 281 -3.06 6.46 -4.54
CA THR A 281 -4.40 7.03 -4.77
C THR A 281 -5.20 6.26 -5.82
N TRP A 282 -4.57 5.72 -6.86
CA TRP A 282 -5.28 5.16 -8.03
C TRP A 282 -5.06 3.66 -8.27
N ASP A 283 -4.25 2.98 -7.45
CA ASP A 283 -3.94 1.55 -7.62
C ASP A 283 -5.16 0.61 -7.61
N ASP A 284 -6.25 0.99 -6.92
CA ASP A 284 -7.48 0.19 -6.87
C ASP A 284 -8.60 0.69 -7.82
N ILE A 285 -8.29 1.59 -8.76
CA ILE A 285 -9.30 2.25 -9.61
C ILE A 285 -9.10 1.85 -11.07
N ASP A 286 -9.91 0.89 -11.53
CA ASP A 286 -9.85 0.35 -12.90
C ASP A 286 -10.94 0.87 -13.83
N ASP A 287 -12.02 1.44 -13.29
CA ASP A 287 -13.21 1.87 -14.05
C ASP A 287 -13.71 3.27 -13.62
N LEU A 288 -14.46 3.91 -14.52
CA LEU A 288 -15.16 5.16 -14.20
C LEU A 288 -16.23 4.92 -13.11
N PRO A 289 -16.41 5.87 -12.17
CA PRO A 289 -17.50 5.77 -11.21
C PRO A 289 -18.86 5.85 -11.90
N ASP A 290 -19.85 5.16 -11.32
CA ASP A 290 -21.24 5.26 -11.77
C ASP A 290 -21.68 6.72 -11.84
N HIS A 291 -22.24 7.11 -12.99
CA HIS A 291 -22.64 8.48 -13.24
C HIS A 291 -23.90 8.57 -14.10
N GLN A 292 -24.64 9.65 -13.92
CA GLN A 292 -25.80 10.00 -14.74
C GLN A 292 -25.67 11.46 -15.15
N ASN A 293 -25.70 11.74 -16.45
CA ASN A 293 -25.47 13.09 -17.01
C ASN A 293 -24.16 13.74 -16.51
N ASN A 294 -23.08 12.96 -16.46
CA ASN A 294 -21.76 13.35 -15.94
C ASN A 294 -21.72 13.71 -14.44
N GLU A 295 -22.79 13.46 -13.68
CA GLU A 295 -22.80 13.62 -12.23
C GLU A 295 -22.74 12.26 -11.54
N THR A 296 -21.83 12.14 -10.58
CA THR A 296 -21.60 10.94 -9.76
C THR A 296 -22.33 11.07 -8.42
N PRO A 297 -22.72 9.95 -7.76
CA PRO A 297 -23.26 9.99 -6.41
C PRO A 297 -22.21 10.32 -5.34
N LEU A 298 -20.93 10.40 -5.73
CA LEU A 298 -19.79 10.64 -4.85
C LEU A 298 -19.82 12.05 -4.27
N SER A 299 -19.46 12.19 -3.01
CA SER A 299 -19.31 13.49 -2.35
C SER A 299 -17.83 13.77 -2.11
N LEU A 300 -17.38 14.98 -2.44
CA LEU A 300 -16.00 15.39 -2.18
C LEU A 300 -15.78 15.52 -0.68
N ALA A 301 -14.87 14.72 -0.12
CA ALA A 301 -14.50 14.72 1.30
C ALA A 301 -13.60 15.91 1.71
N VAL A 302 -13.64 17.01 0.95
CA VAL A 302 -12.86 18.24 1.17
C VAL A 302 -13.84 19.41 1.25
N SER A 303 -13.85 20.11 2.39
CA SER A 303 -14.78 21.22 2.59
C SER A 303 -14.50 22.39 1.63
N SER A 304 -15.51 23.22 1.36
CA SER A 304 -15.33 24.41 0.52
C SER A 304 -14.25 25.36 1.06
N ASP A 305 -14.12 25.45 2.39
CA ASP A 305 -13.11 26.28 3.04
C ASP A 305 -11.70 25.73 2.80
N GLN A 306 -11.52 24.40 2.90
CA GLN A 306 -10.24 23.74 2.60
C GLN A 306 -9.86 23.88 1.12
N GLN A 307 -10.83 23.74 0.21
CA GLN A 307 -10.60 23.96 -1.22
C GLN A 307 -10.12 25.39 -1.50
N ALA A 308 -10.73 26.40 -0.85
CA ALA A 308 -10.31 27.79 -0.97
C ALA A 308 -8.89 28.02 -0.43
N GLU A 309 -8.58 27.45 0.75
CA GLU A 309 -7.23 27.54 1.35
C GLU A 309 -6.16 26.98 0.40
N TYR A 310 -6.37 25.78 -0.16
CA TYR A 310 -5.41 25.17 -1.08
C TYR A 310 -5.28 25.96 -2.39
N ARG A 311 -6.37 26.51 -2.91
CA ARG A 311 -6.35 27.38 -4.10
C ARG A 311 -5.55 28.65 -3.85
N ASP A 312 -5.75 29.29 -2.71
CA ASP A 312 -5.05 30.54 -2.37
C ASP A 312 -3.54 30.28 -2.19
N LYS A 313 -3.17 29.16 -1.56
CA LYS A 313 -1.78 28.69 -1.43
C LYS A 313 -1.12 28.34 -2.76
N ALA A 314 -1.89 27.82 -3.72
CA ALA A 314 -1.40 27.53 -5.07
C ALA A 314 -1.16 28.82 -5.89
N ASN A 315 -1.90 29.90 -5.61
CA ASN A 315 -1.83 31.15 -6.36
C ASN A 315 -0.86 32.19 -5.76
N GLN A 316 -0.54 32.12 -4.46
CA GLN A 316 0.21 33.16 -3.75
C GLN A 316 1.54 32.65 -3.18
N GLU A 317 1.53 32.15 -1.95
CA GLU A 317 2.72 31.73 -1.21
C GLU A 317 2.61 30.25 -0.86
N SER A 318 3.17 29.44 -1.78
CA SER A 318 3.20 28.00 -1.63
C SER A 318 4.23 27.58 -0.58
N ASP A 319 3.90 26.56 0.20
CA ASP A 319 4.79 25.99 1.22
C ASP A 319 4.70 24.46 1.22
N ILE A 320 5.78 23.82 1.68
CA ILE A 320 5.92 22.36 1.66
C ILE A 320 4.93 21.67 2.61
N ASP A 321 4.58 22.29 3.74
CA ASP A 321 3.70 21.65 4.72
C ASP A 321 2.26 21.56 4.20
N THR A 322 1.81 22.58 3.47
CA THR A 322 0.55 22.56 2.74
C THR A 322 0.55 21.47 1.68
N ILE A 323 1.63 21.31 0.91
CA ILE A 323 1.76 20.22 -0.08
C ILE A 323 1.65 18.86 0.61
N LYS A 324 2.41 18.62 1.69
CA LYS A 324 2.36 17.35 2.45
C LYS A 324 0.96 17.04 2.99
N ARG A 325 0.24 18.06 3.46
CA ARG A 325 -1.14 17.92 3.92
C ARG A 325 -2.08 17.58 2.76
N LEU A 326 -1.94 18.26 1.63
CA LEU A 326 -2.73 18.04 0.43
C LEU A 326 -2.50 16.63 -0.15
N GLU A 327 -1.27 16.13 -0.20
CA GLU A 327 -0.96 14.75 -0.63
C GLU A 327 -1.71 13.70 0.19
N ARG A 328 -1.82 13.91 1.51
CA ARG A 328 -2.59 13.02 2.39
C ARG A 328 -4.09 13.10 2.08
N THR A 329 -4.62 14.31 1.90
CA THR A 329 -6.03 14.52 1.53
C THR A 329 -6.37 13.89 0.19
N LEU A 330 -5.48 13.96 -0.80
CA LEU A 330 -5.69 13.36 -2.13
C LEU A 330 -5.71 11.84 -2.10
N THR A 331 -5.12 11.19 -1.09
CA THR A 331 -5.30 9.73 -0.88
C THR A 331 -6.76 9.40 -0.55
N ASP A 332 -7.45 10.29 0.17
CA ASP A 332 -8.84 10.09 0.61
C ASP A 332 -9.86 10.69 -0.37
N ALA A 333 -9.40 11.43 -1.39
CA ALA A 333 -10.22 12.10 -2.41
C ALA A 333 -9.67 11.85 -3.83
N PRO A 334 -9.68 10.58 -4.32
CA PRO A 334 -8.95 10.16 -5.53
C PRO A 334 -9.43 10.81 -6.83
N PHE A 335 -10.70 11.20 -6.89
CA PHE A 335 -11.30 11.81 -8.07
C PHE A 335 -11.18 13.34 -8.11
N TRP A 336 -10.58 13.97 -7.09
CA TRP A 336 -10.44 15.43 -7.05
C TRP A 336 -9.20 15.90 -7.83
N LEU A 337 -9.28 15.81 -9.16
CA LEU A 337 -8.19 16.17 -10.09
C LEU A 337 -7.68 17.59 -9.88
N THR A 338 -8.58 18.53 -9.55
CA THR A 338 -8.24 19.92 -9.22
C THR A 338 -7.23 20.03 -8.07
N GLY A 339 -7.31 19.16 -7.06
CA GLY A 339 -6.34 19.17 -5.96
C GLY A 339 -4.94 18.74 -6.42
N HIS A 340 -4.82 17.84 -7.40
CA HIS A 340 -3.51 17.49 -7.99
C HIS A 340 -2.91 18.66 -8.79
N PHE A 341 -3.74 19.48 -9.43
CA PHE A 341 -3.30 20.72 -10.09
C PHE A 341 -2.78 21.75 -9.08
N TYR A 342 -3.37 21.83 -7.88
CA TYR A 342 -2.85 22.68 -6.81
C TYR A 342 -1.49 22.20 -6.32
N VAL A 343 -1.27 20.89 -6.13
CA VAL A 343 0.06 20.34 -5.84
C VAL A 343 1.06 20.74 -6.92
N TYR A 344 0.73 20.53 -8.20
CA TYR A 344 1.59 20.92 -9.32
C TYR A 344 1.98 22.39 -9.25
N SER A 345 1.00 23.27 -9.08
CA SER A 345 1.21 24.73 -9.04
C SER A 345 2.10 25.13 -7.86
N MET A 346 1.87 24.54 -6.68
CA MET A 346 2.70 24.80 -5.50
C MET A 346 4.15 24.32 -5.68
N LEU A 347 4.36 23.16 -6.32
CA LEU A 347 5.71 22.66 -6.61
C LEU A 347 6.45 23.55 -7.62
N THR A 348 5.77 24.01 -8.67
CA THR A 348 6.33 24.97 -9.63
C THR A 348 6.69 26.30 -8.96
N ASN A 349 5.84 26.82 -8.07
CA ASN A 349 6.12 28.05 -7.33
C ASN A 349 7.36 27.93 -6.43
N LEU A 350 7.63 26.73 -5.91
CA LEU A 350 8.80 26.42 -5.09
C LEU A 350 10.06 26.07 -5.91
N GLY A 351 9.96 26.00 -7.24
CA GLY A 351 11.06 25.64 -8.14
C GLY A 351 11.39 24.14 -8.16
N PHE A 352 10.46 23.27 -7.74
CA PHE A 352 10.61 21.81 -7.82
C PHE A 352 10.02 21.28 -9.13
N ASP A 353 10.60 21.72 -10.25
CA ASP A 353 10.07 21.47 -11.59
C ASP A 353 9.99 19.98 -11.95
N ASP A 354 10.97 19.19 -11.54
CA ASP A 354 10.99 17.73 -11.78
C ASP A 354 9.86 17.02 -11.03
N ALA A 355 9.62 17.41 -9.78
CA ALA A 355 8.51 16.88 -8.97
C ALA A 355 7.15 17.31 -9.52
N ALA A 356 7.01 18.59 -9.91
CA ALA A 356 5.81 19.10 -10.56
C ALA A 356 5.52 18.33 -11.87
N THR A 357 6.55 18.12 -12.69
CA THR A 357 6.43 17.36 -13.94
C THR A 357 6.00 15.92 -13.68
N ALA A 358 6.54 15.26 -12.66
CA ALA A 358 6.12 13.90 -12.29
C ALA A 358 4.65 13.85 -11.87
N VAL A 359 4.17 14.80 -11.04
CA VAL A 359 2.75 14.90 -10.67
C VAL A 359 1.88 14.99 -11.92
N LYS A 360 2.22 15.90 -12.84
CA LYS A 360 1.47 16.10 -14.08
C LYS A 360 1.43 14.85 -14.97
N GLN A 361 2.56 14.14 -15.07
CA GLN A 361 2.66 12.91 -15.87
C GLN A 361 1.81 11.76 -15.31
N GLU A 362 1.79 11.58 -13.99
CA GLU A 362 0.96 10.53 -13.37
C GLU A 362 -0.53 10.86 -13.50
N VAL A 363 -0.93 12.13 -13.29
CA VAL A 363 -2.33 12.55 -13.42
C VAL A 363 -2.83 12.35 -14.85
N ARG A 364 -2.01 12.67 -15.84
CA ARG A 364 -2.36 12.40 -17.24
C ARG A 364 -2.53 10.95 -17.56
N ARG A 365 -1.62 10.10 -17.10
CA ARG A 365 -1.73 8.65 -17.33
C ARG A 365 -3.04 8.10 -16.78
N PHE A 366 -3.45 8.57 -15.60
CA PHE A 366 -4.73 8.19 -15.02
C PHE A 366 -5.95 8.68 -15.84
N VAL A 367 -5.91 9.92 -16.34
CA VAL A 367 -6.97 10.46 -17.21
C VAL A 367 -7.01 9.74 -18.56
N GLU A 368 -5.84 9.40 -19.13
CA GLU A 368 -5.72 8.64 -20.38
C GLU A 368 -6.19 7.19 -20.23
N SER A 369 -6.03 6.57 -19.05
CA SER A 369 -6.56 5.23 -18.78
C SER A 369 -8.07 5.18 -18.60
N LEU A 370 -8.68 6.29 -18.14
CA LEU A 370 -10.12 6.40 -17.86
C LEU A 370 -10.71 7.58 -18.65
N GLU A 371 -10.87 7.39 -19.96
CA GLU A 371 -11.32 8.45 -20.87
C GLU A 371 -12.64 9.09 -20.42
N GLY A 372 -12.65 10.41 -20.23
CA GLY A 372 -13.83 11.18 -19.83
C GLY A 372 -13.98 11.42 -18.34
N ILE A 373 -13.09 10.89 -17.50
CA ILE A 373 -13.09 11.11 -16.05
C ILE A 373 -12.97 12.60 -15.67
N GLU A 374 -12.25 13.38 -16.47
CA GLU A 374 -12.04 14.82 -16.26
C GLU A 374 -13.31 15.66 -16.48
N HIS A 375 -14.32 15.09 -17.13
CA HIS A 375 -15.61 15.73 -17.39
C HIS A 375 -16.70 15.36 -16.39
N LEU A 376 -16.39 14.47 -15.43
CA LEU A 376 -17.31 14.08 -14.38
C LEU A 376 -17.36 15.10 -13.23
N SER A 377 -18.44 15.05 -12.48
CA SER A 377 -18.70 15.90 -11.31
C SER A 377 -19.10 15.06 -10.10
N PHE A 378 -18.71 15.53 -8.91
CA PHE A 378 -19.26 15.07 -7.64
C PHE A 378 -20.73 15.52 -7.51
N LYS A 379 -21.41 14.93 -6.53
CA LYS A 379 -22.71 15.37 -6.04
C LYS A 379 -22.72 16.88 -5.79
N ASN A 380 -23.82 17.53 -6.21
CA ASN A 380 -23.99 18.98 -6.22
C ASN A 380 -23.19 19.69 -7.34
N SER A 381 -22.91 18.96 -8.43
CA SER A 381 -22.25 19.51 -9.63
C SER A 381 -20.87 20.16 -9.40
N ILE A 382 -20.13 19.73 -8.38
CA ILE A 382 -18.73 20.15 -8.19
C ILE A 382 -17.86 19.36 -9.18
N PRO A 383 -17.13 19.99 -10.11
CA PRO A 383 -16.38 19.25 -11.12
C PRO A 383 -15.17 18.51 -10.53
N PHE A 384 -14.79 17.37 -11.11
CA PHE A 384 -13.54 16.68 -10.78
C PHE A 384 -12.34 17.55 -11.15
N ALA A 385 -12.37 18.12 -12.36
CA ALA A 385 -11.40 19.09 -12.88
C ALA A 385 -12.08 20.42 -13.20
N ASP A 386 -11.62 21.51 -12.57
CA ASP A 386 -12.03 22.87 -12.96
C ASP A 386 -11.44 23.30 -14.32
N GLU A 387 -11.89 24.44 -14.84
CA GLU A 387 -11.47 24.93 -16.17
C GLU A 387 -9.94 25.11 -16.27
N ALA A 388 -9.30 25.57 -15.19
CA ALA A 388 -7.84 25.70 -15.13
C ALA A 388 -7.15 24.33 -15.16
N THR A 389 -7.70 23.34 -14.47
CA THR A 389 -7.21 21.96 -14.45
C THR A 389 -7.35 21.31 -15.82
N LEU A 390 -8.47 21.51 -16.53
CA LEU A 390 -8.66 21.02 -17.90
C LEU A 390 -7.65 21.67 -18.87
N ALA A 391 -7.42 22.97 -18.76
CA ALA A 391 -6.39 23.66 -19.53
C ALA A 391 -4.97 23.13 -19.22
N TRP A 392 -4.69 22.86 -17.94
CA TRP A 392 -3.42 22.28 -17.51
C TRP A 392 -3.20 20.86 -18.05
N LEU A 393 -4.24 20.01 -18.02
CA LEU A 393 -4.22 18.65 -18.54
C LEU A 393 -4.08 18.63 -20.07
N SER A 394 -4.61 19.61 -20.79
CA SER A 394 -4.42 19.74 -22.25
C SER A 394 -3.06 20.32 -22.65
N THR A 395 -2.37 21.04 -21.76
CA THR A 395 -1.08 21.70 -22.05
C THR A 395 0.07 20.70 -22.13
N GLN A 396 0.47 20.24 -23.31
CA GLN A 396 1.56 19.25 -23.53
C GLN A 396 2.78 19.44 -22.58
N VAL A 397 3.24 18.35 -21.97
CA VAL A 397 4.42 18.40 -21.07
C VAL A 397 5.63 18.45 -21.98
N ALA A 398 6.41 19.53 -21.92
CA ALA A 398 7.62 19.71 -22.72
C ALA A 398 8.75 18.69 -22.43
N GLY A 399 8.48 17.64 -21.67
CA GLY A 399 9.38 16.54 -21.31
C GLY A 399 8.84 15.14 -21.61
N SER A 400 7.70 15.03 -22.31
CA SER A 400 7.29 13.78 -22.95
C SER A 400 6.71 14.14 -24.30
N SER A 401 7.55 14.07 -25.34
CA SER A 401 7.08 14.01 -26.72
C SER A 401 6.37 12.66 -26.96
N GLY A 402 5.25 12.45 -26.28
CA GLY A 402 4.11 11.79 -26.87
C GLY A 402 3.49 12.80 -27.83
N SER A 403 4.07 12.90 -29.03
CA SER A 403 3.27 13.25 -30.19
C SER A 403 2.04 12.31 -30.22
N PRO A 404 0.93 12.68 -30.89
CA PRO A 404 -0.08 11.66 -31.23
C PRO A 404 0.66 10.45 -31.80
N ALA A 405 0.11 9.23 -31.68
CA ALA A 405 0.69 8.04 -32.29
C ALA A 405 0.73 8.15 -33.83
N VAL A 406 1.50 9.09 -34.35
CA VAL A 406 2.41 8.87 -35.45
C VAL A 406 3.26 7.75 -34.91
N ILE A 407 3.06 6.55 -35.44
CA ILE A 407 4.04 5.48 -35.45
C ILE A 407 5.38 6.20 -35.60
N GLN A 408 6.18 6.30 -34.52
CA GLN A 408 7.55 6.75 -34.63
C GLN A 408 8.25 5.65 -35.40
N THR A 409 8.04 5.69 -36.71
CA THR A 409 8.87 4.99 -37.65
C THR A 409 10.21 5.64 -37.40
N VAL A 410 11.13 4.91 -36.78
CA VAL A 410 12.53 5.30 -36.75
C VAL A 410 12.89 5.48 -38.23
N VAL A 411 12.87 6.73 -38.70
CA VAL A 411 13.41 7.07 -40.01
C VAL A 411 14.90 7.01 -39.78
N ILE A 412 15.46 5.81 -39.90
CA ILE A 412 16.89 5.65 -40.05
C ILE A 412 17.22 6.28 -41.39
N THR A 413 17.57 7.56 -41.36
CA THR A 413 18.19 8.23 -42.49
C THR A 413 19.47 7.48 -42.82
N GLU A 414 19.76 7.30 -44.11
CA GLU A 414 20.98 6.65 -44.62
C GLU A 414 22.29 7.18 -43.98
N ASP A 415 22.23 8.37 -43.38
CA ASP A 415 23.29 9.07 -42.65
C ASP A 415 23.78 8.36 -41.38
N ASP A 416 23.02 7.43 -40.81
CA ASP A 416 23.38 6.67 -39.59
C ASP A 416 24.43 5.58 -39.86
N SER A 417 24.74 5.30 -41.13
CA SER A 417 25.86 4.43 -41.52
C SER A 417 27.23 5.01 -41.13
N SER A 418 27.31 6.32 -40.90
CA SER A 418 28.54 7.02 -40.49
C SER A 418 28.94 6.75 -39.03
N LEU A 419 28.01 6.33 -38.16
CA LEU A 419 28.29 6.01 -36.75
C LEU A 419 28.83 4.59 -36.54
N MET A 420 28.95 3.80 -37.60
CA MET A 420 29.35 2.40 -37.55
C MET A 420 30.87 2.18 -37.73
N GLU A 421 31.65 3.22 -38.04
CA GLU A 421 33.08 3.10 -38.33
C GLU A 421 33.98 2.98 -37.09
N ASP A 422 33.47 3.26 -35.87
CA ASP A 422 34.25 3.28 -34.62
C ASP A 422 33.93 2.12 -33.65
N ILE A 423 33.27 1.04 -34.11
CA ILE A 423 32.93 -0.09 -33.23
C ILE A 423 34.16 -0.99 -33.04
N THR A 424 34.63 -1.06 -31.79
CA THR A 424 35.75 -1.91 -31.34
C THR A 424 35.25 -2.94 -30.32
N LEU A 425 36.03 -3.98 -30.03
CA LEU A 425 35.65 -4.99 -29.03
C LEU A 425 35.41 -4.39 -27.63
N GLU A 426 36.05 -3.26 -27.31
CA GLU A 426 35.94 -2.59 -26.00
C GLU A 426 34.63 -1.81 -25.83
N ASN A 427 34.09 -1.22 -26.91
CA ASN A 427 32.84 -0.43 -26.87
C ASN A 427 31.60 -1.19 -27.35
N LEU A 428 31.78 -2.42 -27.87
CA LEU A 428 30.69 -3.26 -28.37
C LEU A 428 29.62 -3.53 -27.31
N GLY A 429 30.01 -3.76 -26.05
CA GLY A 429 29.07 -4.05 -24.96
C GLY A 429 28.13 -2.88 -24.69
N GLU A 430 28.66 -1.65 -24.67
CA GLU A 430 27.87 -0.43 -24.47
C GLU A 430 26.93 -0.17 -25.65
N ARG A 431 27.41 -0.34 -26.89
CA ARG A 431 26.59 -0.18 -28.10
C ARG A 431 25.50 -1.24 -28.23
N ALA A 432 25.81 -2.50 -27.94
CA ALA A 432 24.83 -3.57 -27.94
C ALA A 432 23.76 -3.35 -26.86
N ALA A 433 24.14 -2.87 -25.68
CA ALA A 433 23.20 -2.50 -24.63
C ALA A 433 22.33 -1.29 -25.02
N GLU A 434 22.91 -0.28 -25.67
CA GLU A 434 22.16 0.88 -26.17
C GLU A 434 21.13 0.46 -27.23
N LEU A 435 21.52 -0.38 -28.18
CA LEU A 435 20.64 -0.90 -29.23
C LEU A 435 19.57 -1.83 -28.66
N ALA A 436 19.90 -2.70 -27.69
CA ALA A 436 18.93 -3.56 -27.02
C ALA A 436 17.88 -2.74 -26.26
N ARG A 437 18.29 -1.68 -25.55
CA ARG A 437 17.38 -0.76 -24.89
C ARG A 437 16.47 -0.02 -25.88
N LYS A 438 17.01 0.41 -27.03
CA LYS A 438 16.19 1.02 -28.11
C LYS A 438 15.19 0.02 -28.68
N LEU A 439 15.58 -1.24 -28.83
CA LEU A 439 14.71 -2.31 -29.31
C LEU A 439 13.54 -2.60 -28.36
N GLU A 440 13.76 -2.52 -27.04
CA GLU A 440 12.69 -2.68 -26.03
C GLU A 440 11.70 -1.51 -26.02
N LEU A 441 12.14 -0.31 -26.39
CA LEU A 441 11.32 0.91 -26.38
C LEU A 441 10.56 1.14 -27.68
N ASP A 442 10.99 0.53 -28.79
CA ASP A 442 10.37 0.71 -30.09
C ASP A 442 9.18 -0.25 -30.28
N SER A 443 8.00 0.30 -30.56
CA SER A 443 6.78 -0.46 -30.83
C SER A 443 6.50 -0.69 -32.32
N SER A 444 7.32 -0.10 -33.22
CA SER A 444 7.19 -0.25 -34.67
C SER A 444 7.92 -1.48 -35.18
N GLY A 445 7.20 -2.37 -35.88
CA GLY A 445 7.81 -3.56 -36.49
C GLY A 445 8.95 -3.24 -37.46
N ARG A 446 8.84 -2.13 -38.21
CA ARG A 446 9.90 -1.64 -39.10
C ARG A 446 11.11 -1.11 -38.32
N GLY A 447 10.87 -0.33 -37.26
CA GLY A 447 11.93 0.23 -36.42
C GLY A 447 12.74 -0.87 -35.72
N GLN A 448 12.04 -1.85 -35.14
CA GLN A 448 12.66 -3.06 -34.58
C GLN A 448 13.48 -3.83 -35.63
N PHE A 449 12.95 -3.99 -36.84
CA PHE A 449 13.67 -4.66 -37.94
C PHE A 449 14.99 -3.98 -38.26
N LEU A 450 14.99 -2.64 -38.38
CA LEU A 450 16.21 -1.89 -38.65
C LEU A 450 17.22 -1.94 -37.50
N LEU A 451 16.75 -1.91 -36.25
CA LEU A 451 17.60 -2.08 -35.07
C LEU A 451 18.28 -3.46 -35.04
N TYR A 452 17.60 -4.52 -35.48
CA TYR A 452 18.25 -5.83 -35.68
C TYR A 452 19.37 -5.76 -36.70
N LEU A 453 19.17 -5.10 -37.84
CA LEU A 453 20.22 -4.96 -38.86
C LEU A 453 21.44 -4.21 -38.31
N GLN A 454 21.22 -3.15 -37.53
CA GLN A 454 22.31 -2.40 -36.87
C GLN A 454 23.07 -3.28 -35.87
N LEU A 455 22.36 -4.05 -35.04
CA LEU A 455 22.98 -4.93 -34.06
C LEU A 455 23.79 -6.06 -34.72
N ILE A 456 23.27 -6.66 -35.80
CA ILE A 456 23.99 -7.64 -36.61
C ILE A 456 25.26 -7.02 -37.19
N THR A 457 25.16 -5.81 -37.74
CA THR A 457 26.30 -5.12 -38.35
C THR A 457 27.38 -4.79 -37.30
N ALA A 458 26.98 -4.42 -36.08
CA ALA A 458 27.89 -4.19 -34.96
C ALA A 458 28.62 -5.47 -34.51
N TYR A 459 27.94 -6.61 -34.46
CA TYR A 459 28.61 -7.89 -34.18
C TYR A 459 29.53 -8.34 -35.32
N GLN A 460 29.15 -8.08 -36.57
CA GLN A 460 29.97 -8.40 -37.75
C GLN A 460 31.24 -7.56 -37.83
N SER A 461 31.19 -6.27 -37.49
CA SER A 461 32.38 -5.39 -37.54
C SER A 461 33.48 -5.85 -36.59
N VAL A 462 33.10 -6.51 -35.48
CA VAL A 462 34.03 -7.06 -34.48
C VAL A 462 34.32 -8.56 -34.70
N GLY A 463 33.68 -9.20 -35.69
CA GLY A 463 33.92 -10.59 -36.07
C GLY A 463 33.20 -11.64 -35.21
N LEU A 464 32.21 -11.24 -34.41
CA LEU A 464 31.41 -12.14 -33.56
C LEU A 464 30.21 -12.73 -34.31
N TYR A 465 30.47 -13.38 -35.45
CA TYR A 465 29.45 -13.92 -36.35
C TYR A 465 28.43 -14.90 -35.71
N PRO A 466 28.79 -15.79 -34.76
CA PRO A 466 27.81 -16.69 -34.16
C PRO A 466 26.66 -15.95 -33.44
N LEU A 467 26.94 -14.78 -32.86
CA LEU A 467 25.94 -13.98 -32.13
C LEU A 467 24.93 -13.32 -33.06
N CYS A 468 25.20 -13.22 -34.36
CA CYS A 468 24.28 -12.67 -35.34
C CYS A 468 23.12 -13.62 -35.67
N LEU A 469 23.32 -14.95 -35.54
CA LEU A 469 22.37 -15.96 -36.04
C LEU A 469 20.95 -15.80 -35.49
N PRO A 470 20.70 -15.60 -34.18
CA PRO A 470 19.34 -15.44 -33.66
C PRO A 470 18.63 -14.20 -34.23
N TYR A 471 19.37 -13.11 -34.44
CA TYR A 471 18.82 -11.87 -35.00
C TYR A 471 18.55 -11.99 -36.50
N LEU A 472 19.40 -12.73 -37.23
CA LEU A 472 19.19 -13.05 -38.64
C LEU A 472 17.99 -13.97 -38.84
N GLU A 473 17.79 -14.96 -37.97
CA GLU A 473 16.60 -15.82 -37.97
C GLU A 473 15.34 -14.97 -37.81
N LYS A 474 15.31 -14.11 -36.79
CA LYS A 474 14.17 -13.22 -36.54
C LYS A 474 13.92 -12.22 -37.68
N GLY A 475 14.98 -11.64 -38.25
CA GLY A 475 14.86 -10.77 -39.42
C GLY A 475 14.36 -11.52 -40.66
N TRP A 476 14.73 -12.78 -40.81
CA TRP A 476 14.28 -13.62 -41.91
C TRP A 476 12.79 -13.97 -41.82
N ASP A 477 12.28 -14.22 -40.61
CA ASP A 477 10.84 -14.46 -40.41
C ASP A 477 10.02 -13.23 -40.86
N VAL A 478 10.47 -12.02 -40.48
CA VAL A 478 9.85 -10.75 -40.93
C VAL A 478 9.96 -10.59 -42.45
N HIS A 479 11.10 -10.99 -43.04
CA HIS A 479 11.31 -10.95 -44.49
C HIS A 479 10.27 -11.76 -45.26
N GLN A 480 9.96 -12.97 -44.78
CA GLN A 480 8.99 -13.87 -45.40
C GLN A 480 7.55 -13.41 -45.15
N GLU A 481 7.21 -13.04 -43.92
CA GLU A 481 5.85 -12.67 -43.53
C GLU A 481 5.35 -11.43 -44.28
N PHE A 482 6.21 -10.42 -44.45
CA PHE A 482 5.84 -9.15 -45.09
C PHE A 482 6.23 -9.07 -46.57
N ASN A 483 6.76 -10.15 -47.16
CA ASN A 483 7.26 -10.19 -48.54
C ASN A 483 8.14 -8.97 -48.89
N LEU A 484 9.18 -8.77 -48.08
CA LEU A 484 10.06 -7.60 -48.11
C LEU A 484 10.71 -7.37 -49.48
N GLU A 485 10.84 -8.39 -50.32
CA GLU A 485 11.32 -8.27 -51.71
C GLU A 485 10.44 -7.37 -52.57
N SER A 486 9.12 -7.43 -52.37
CA SER A 486 8.15 -6.65 -53.14
C SER A 486 7.89 -5.27 -52.54
N TRP A 487 8.01 -5.14 -51.22
CA TRP A 487 7.63 -3.95 -50.49
C TRP A 487 8.82 -3.01 -50.26
N GLU A 488 9.97 -3.54 -49.82
CA GLU A 488 11.19 -2.78 -49.54
C GLU A 488 12.44 -3.51 -50.01
N PRO A 489 12.71 -3.52 -51.34
CA PRO A 489 13.75 -4.35 -51.93
C PRO A 489 15.15 -4.03 -51.42
N HIS A 490 15.41 -2.78 -51.01
CA HIS A 490 16.70 -2.35 -50.45
C HIS A 490 17.00 -3.03 -49.09
N LEU A 491 16.02 -3.10 -48.19
CA LEU A 491 16.17 -3.79 -46.90
C LEU A 491 16.27 -5.31 -47.06
N SER A 492 15.53 -5.86 -48.01
CA SER A 492 15.65 -7.28 -48.40
C SER A 492 17.07 -7.61 -48.86
N LEU A 493 17.66 -6.77 -49.73
CA LEU A 493 19.04 -6.93 -50.19
C LEU A 493 20.05 -6.77 -49.05
N GLN A 494 19.84 -5.80 -48.16
CA GLN A 494 20.72 -5.57 -47.00
C GLN A 494 20.71 -6.78 -46.04
N LEU A 495 19.53 -7.33 -45.71
CA LEU A 495 19.44 -8.53 -44.87
C LEU A 495 20.13 -9.72 -45.54
N LYS A 496 19.91 -9.94 -46.84
CA LYS A 496 20.58 -11.01 -47.60
C LYS A 496 22.10 -10.85 -47.59
N ASP A 497 22.60 -9.63 -47.74
CA ASP A 497 24.05 -9.34 -47.65
C ASP A 497 24.60 -9.65 -46.25
N LEU A 498 23.89 -9.25 -45.19
CA LEU A 498 24.28 -9.57 -43.81
C LEU A 498 24.25 -11.08 -43.51
N ILE A 499 23.25 -11.80 -44.03
CA ILE A 499 23.20 -13.28 -43.95
C ILE A 499 24.45 -13.86 -44.63
N ARG A 500 24.74 -13.46 -45.87
CA ARG A 500 25.91 -13.95 -46.61
C ARG A 500 27.23 -13.66 -45.87
N LYS A 501 27.41 -12.43 -45.39
CA LYS A 501 28.59 -12.00 -44.61
C LYS A 501 28.76 -12.76 -43.30
N THR A 502 27.67 -13.25 -42.71
CA THR A 502 27.72 -14.09 -41.50
C THR A 502 28.00 -15.55 -41.82
N LEU A 503 27.41 -16.08 -42.88
CA LEU A 503 27.53 -17.50 -43.23
C LEU A 503 28.91 -17.86 -43.76
N HIS A 504 29.56 -17.02 -44.58
CA HIS A 504 30.89 -17.33 -45.14
C HIS A 504 31.99 -17.54 -44.09
N PRO A 505 32.10 -16.72 -43.02
CA PRO A 505 33.06 -16.96 -41.96
C PRO A 505 32.73 -18.20 -41.10
N LEU A 506 31.44 -18.50 -40.90
CA LEU A 506 30.99 -19.61 -40.05
C LEU A 506 31.07 -20.97 -40.77
N PHE A 507 30.74 -20.99 -42.05
CA PHE A 507 30.69 -22.21 -42.87
C PHE A 507 31.55 -21.99 -44.12
N ARG A 508 32.55 -22.86 -44.32
CA ARG A 508 33.50 -22.71 -45.44
C ARG A 508 32.89 -23.06 -46.81
N THR A 509 31.88 -23.93 -46.81
CA THR A 509 31.21 -24.40 -48.04
C THR A 509 29.71 -24.54 -47.77
N LYS A 510 28.89 -24.38 -48.81
CA LYS A 510 27.43 -24.46 -48.71
C LYS A 510 26.90 -25.84 -48.28
N ASP A 511 27.71 -26.88 -48.42
CA ASP A 511 27.36 -28.24 -48.01
C ASP A 511 27.48 -28.45 -46.49
N LEU A 512 28.16 -27.54 -45.78
CA LEU A 512 28.34 -27.57 -44.33
C LEU A 512 27.26 -26.77 -43.57
N LEU A 513 26.27 -26.22 -44.29
CA LEU A 513 25.18 -25.46 -43.67
C LEU A 513 24.25 -26.42 -42.90
N PRO A 514 23.94 -26.14 -41.62
CA PRO A 514 22.94 -26.88 -40.87
C PRO A 514 21.57 -26.90 -41.58
N ALA A 515 20.82 -28.00 -41.44
CA ALA A 515 19.49 -28.15 -42.03
C ALA A 515 18.52 -27.01 -41.66
N LYS A 516 18.66 -26.44 -40.46
CA LYS A 516 17.89 -25.26 -40.01
C LYS A 516 18.06 -24.02 -40.90
N TYR A 517 19.19 -23.90 -41.60
CA TYR A 517 19.51 -22.76 -42.47
C TYR A 517 19.38 -23.08 -43.95
N GLU A 518 18.74 -24.19 -44.32
CA GLU A 518 18.59 -24.63 -45.72
C GLU A 518 17.92 -23.55 -46.60
N GLN A 519 16.99 -22.78 -46.03
CA GLN A 519 16.36 -21.63 -46.69
C GLN A 519 17.33 -20.52 -47.10
N TRP A 520 18.49 -20.40 -46.44
CA TRP A 520 19.53 -19.42 -46.77
C TRP A 520 20.57 -19.96 -47.75
N LYS A 521 20.45 -21.21 -48.16
CA LYS A 521 21.39 -21.84 -49.10
C LYS A 521 21.49 -21.09 -50.44
N ALA A 522 20.38 -20.49 -50.89
CA ALA A 522 20.34 -19.69 -52.11
C ALA A 522 21.01 -18.29 -51.96
N ILE A 523 21.23 -17.83 -50.73
CA ILE A 523 21.87 -16.53 -50.41
C ILE A 523 23.38 -16.71 -50.19
N TYR A 524 23.80 -17.94 -49.90
CA TYR A 524 25.20 -18.30 -49.70
C TYR A 524 26.04 -18.14 -51.00
N ASP A 525 25.42 -18.34 -52.16
CA ASP A 525 26.02 -18.07 -53.47
C ASP A 525 26.07 -16.54 -53.75
#